data_AF-A0A944XX67-F1
#
_entry.id   AF-A0A944XX67-F1
#
_cell.length_a   1.000
_cell.length_b   1.000
_cell.length_c   1.000
_cell.angle_alpha   90.00
_cell.angle_beta   90.00
_cell.angle_gamma   90.00
#
_symmetry.space_group_name_H-M   'P 1'
#
loop_
_entity.id
_entity.type
_entity.pdbx_description
1 polymer ?
#
loop_
_entity_poly.entity_id
_entity_poly.type
_entity_poly.pdbx_seq_one_letter_code
_entity_poly.pdbx_strand_id
1 'polypeptide(L)'
;MGKLPSFILAILVVVVALTGWQTMRLNAQMTEFSAETGRLAARIDGVFNNIEGMKADLRANSLNLTSAKKSVASLDSNMARIAGDVNRIAARIHDVEATPTDVLRMAGMKVNDWYFAARIDQTVYLFPRNKEAEQQLVSSGLASHDIRPYLTGYKVQAMFRK
;
A
#
# COMPACT_ATOMS: atom_id res chain seq x y z
N MET A 1 16.99 98.25 39.79
CA MET A 1 17.05 96.85 39.29
C MET A 1 18.48 96.55 38.86
N GLY A 2 19.19 95.67 39.57
CA GLY A 2 20.58 95.32 39.25
C GLY A 2 20.63 94.41 38.01
N LYS A 3 21.44 94.76 37.00
CA LYS A 3 21.69 93.89 35.85
C LYS A 3 22.56 92.72 36.30
N LEU A 4 22.18 91.50 35.91
CA LEU A 4 23.01 90.31 36.12
C LEU A 4 24.36 90.50 35.39
N PRO A 5 25.49 90.13 36.04
CA PRO A 5 26.79 90.11 35.37
C PRO A 5 26.77 89.21 34.13
N SER A 6 27.43 89.64 33.07
CA SER A 6 27.48 88.95 31.77
C SER A 6 27.94 87.48 31.86
N PHE A 7 28.83 87.16 32.79
CA PHE A 7 29.31 85.79 32.98
C PHE A 7 28.21 84.85 33.53
N ILE A 8 27.28 85.35 34.34
CA ILE A 8 26.16 84.55 34.86
C ILE A 8 25.18 84.23 33.73
N LEU A 9 24.91 85.19 32.85
CA LEU A 9 24.11 84.96 31.64
C LEU A 9 24.76 83.91 30.71
N ALA A 10 26.09 83.98 30.51
CA ALA A 10 26.80 83.02 29.68
C ALA A 10 26.69 81.59 30.24
N ILE A 11 26.86 81.42 31.56
CA ILE A 11 26.70 80.12 32.24
C ILE A 11 25.27 79.58 32.06
N LEU A 12 24.26 80.42 32.27
CA LEU A 12 22.85 80.05 32.09
C LEU A 12 22.56 79.56 30.68
N VAL A 13 23.04 80.28 29.65
CA VAL A 13 22.87 79.88 28.25
C VAL A 13 23.51 78.52 27.97
N VAL A 14 24.73 78.29 28.49
CA VAL A 14 25.43 77.00 28.32
C VAL A 14 24.67 75.87 29.02
N VAL A 15 24.19 76.08 30.25
CA VAL A 15 23.42 75.06 31.00
C VAL A 15 22.11 74.73 30.28
N VAL A 16 21.37 75.73 29.80
CA VAL A 16 20.12 75.52 29.05
C VAL A 16 20.39 74.80 27.73
N ALA A 17 21.44 75.17 27.00
CA ALA A 17 21.81 74.49 25.77
C ALA A 17 22.23 73.02 26.01
N LEU A 18 23.02 72.76 27.05
CA LEU A 18 23.49 71.43 27.39
C LEU A 18 22.33 70.51 27.82
N THR A 19 21.45 71.01 28.69
CA THR A 19 20.27 70.27 29.14
C THR A 19 19.31 70.00 28.00
N GLY A 20 19.05 71.00 27.14
CA GLY A 20 18.24 70.82 25.93
C GLY A 20 18.79 69.76 24.99
N TRP A 21 20.11 69.76 24.73
CA TRP A 21 20.75 68.76 23.89
C TRP A 21 20.67 67.35 24.47
N GLN A 22 20.91 67.21 25.78
CA GLN A 22 20.78 65.92 26.47
C GLN A 22 19.34 65.40 26.42
N THR A 23 18.34 66.25 26.65
CA THR A 23 16.93 65.89 26.55
C THR A 23 16.56 65.44 25.13
N MET A 24 17.01 66.17 24.10
CA MET A 24 16.77 65.79 22.70
C MET A 24 17.39 64.42 22.36
N ARG A 25 18.63 64.19 22.81
CA ARG A 25 19.32 62.91 22.59
C ARG A 25 18.61 61.74 23.26
N LEU A 26 18.19 61.89 24.52
CA LEU A 26 17.46 60.87 25.25
C LEU A 26 16.09 60.57 24.61
N ASN A 27 15.37 61.60 24.16
CA ASN A 27 14.09 61.42 23.46
C ASN A 27 14.26 60.66 22.14
N ALA A 28 15.33 60.92 21.39
CA ALA A 28 15.64 60.18 20.18
C ALA A 28 15.91 58.69 20.48
N GLN A 29 16.73 58.40 21.50
CA GLN A 29 17.00 57.02 21.93
C GLN A 29 15.74 56.31 22.42
N MET A 30 14.88 56.99 23.17
CA MET A 30 13.62 56.43 23.66
C MET A 30 12.65 56.13 22.50
N THR A 31 12.61 56.99 21.48
CA THR A 31 11.81 56.77 20.27
C THR A 31 12.31 55.56 19.50
N GLU A 32 13.62 55.41 19.34
CA GLU A 32 14.24 54.25 18.68
C GLU A 32 13.96 52.96 19.43
N PHE A 33 14.14 52.96 20.75
CA PHE A 33 13.86 51.81 21.61
C PHE A 33 12.38 51.41 21.56
N SER A 34 11.46 52.39 21.55
CA SER A 34 10.02 52.13 21.41
C SER A 34 9.70 51.50 20.05
N ALA A 35 10.32 51.98 18.97
CA ALA A 35 10.15 51.40 17.64
C ALA A 35 10.69 49.96 17.57
N GLU A 36 11.85 49.68 18.17
CA GLU A 36 12.41 48.33 18.22
C GLU A 36 11.54 47.37 19.04
N THR A 37 11.04 47.83 20.18
CA THR A 37 10.09 47.08 21.02
C THR A 37 8.83 46.71 20.23
N GLY A 38 8.27 47.67 19.47
CA GLY A 38 7.11 47.42 18.60
C GLY A 38 7.40 46.39 17.49
N ARG A 39 8.58 46.46 16.85
CA ARG A 39 8.99 45.46 15.86
C ARG A 39 9.15 44.08 16.46
N LEU A 40 9.70 43.98 17.68
CA LEU A 40 9.86 42.71 18.37
C LEU A 40 8.51 42.10 18.73
N ALA A 41 7.56 42.89 19.22
CA ALA A 41 6.20 42.43 19.51
C ALA A 41 5.53 41.85 18.25
N ALA A 42 5.59 42.57 17.11
CA ALA A 42 5.05 42.08 15.85
C ALA A 42 5.70 40.76 15.37
N ARG A 43 7.01 40.61 15.58
CA ARG A 43 7.72 39.35 15.26
C ARG A 43 7.25 38.20 16.16
N ILE A 44 7.03 38.46 17.44
CA ILE A 44 6.53 37.47 18.40
C ILE A 44 5.12 37.02 17.97
N ASP A 45 4.23 37.95 17.64
CA ASP A 45 2.89 37.64 17.14
C ASP A 45 2.94 36.78 15.86
N GLY A 46 3.86 37.11 14.94
CA GLY A 46 4.10 36.32 13.74
C GLY A 46 4.55 34.88 14.04
N VAL A 47 5.42 34.70 15.03
CA VAL A 47 5.85 33.36 15.48
C VAL A 47 4.69 32.60 16.10
N PHE A 48 3.86 33.23 16.94
CA PHE A 48 2.69 32.58 17.53
C PHE A 48 1.69 32.10 16.47
N ASN A 49 1.41 32.94 15.47
CA ASN A 49 0.53 32.57 14.36
C ASN A 49 1.09 31.38 13.57
N ASN A 50 2.39 31.37 13.29
CA ASN A 50 3.03 30.22 12.63
C ASN A 50 2.94 28.94 13.45
N ILE A 51 3.14 29.03 14.77
CA ILE A 51 3.00 27.88 15.68
C ILE A 51 1.57 27.33 15.66
N GLU A 52 0.56 28.19 15.68
CA GLU A 52 -0.84 27.75 15.58
C GLU A 52 -1.15 27.10 14.23
N GLY A 53 -0.60 27.62 13.14
CA GLY A 53 -0.66 26.98 11.82
C GLY A 53 -0.05 25.59 11.81
N MET A 54 1.18 25.45 12.35
CA MET A 54 1.85 24.16 12.46
C MET A 54 1.08 23.16 13.33
N LYS A 55 0.43 23.61 14.40
CA LYS A 55 -0.43 22.75 15.23
C LYS A 55 -1.64 22.23 14.45
N ALA A 56 -2.24 23.06 13.60
CA ALA A 56 -3.35 22.64 12.75
C ALA A 56 -2.91 21.60 11.74
N ASP A 57 -1.78 21.83 11.06
CA ASP A 57 -1.21 20.88 10.10
C ASP A 57 -0.85 19.54 10.75
N LEU A 58 -0.27 19.58 11.95
CA LEU A 58 0.07 18.37 12.71
C LEU A 58 -1.19 17.56 13.07
N ARG A 59 -2.29 18.23 13.45
CA ARG A 59 -3.58 17.55 13.71
C ARG A 59 -4.13 16.91 12.43
N ALA A 60 -4.11 17.62 11.31
CA ALA A 60 -4.56 17.08 10.02
C ALA A 60 -3.74 15.87 9.59
N ASN A 61 -2.41 15.95 9.70
CA ASN A 61 -1.52 14.83 9.38
C ASN A 61 -1.74 13.61 10.29
N SER A 62 -2.01 13.82 11.58
CA SER A 62 -2.34 12.74 12.51
C SER A 62 -3.64 12.00 12.12
N LEU A 63 -4.65 12.74 11.68
CA LEU A 63 -5.90 12.16 11.18
C LEU A 63 -5.67 11.37 9.88
N ASN A 64 -4.91 11.92 8.95
CA ASN A 64 -4.56 11.25 7.69
C ASN A 64 -3.79 9.95 7.94
N LEU A 65 -2.81 9.97 8.85
CA LEU A 65 -2.06 8.77 9.25
C LEU A 65 -2.97 7.71 9.88
N THR A 66 -3.92 8.12 10.72
CA THR A 66 -4.89 7.21 11.34
C THR A 66 -5.78 6.55 10.29
N SER A 67 -6.27 7.31 9.31
CA SER A 67 -7.04 6.79 8.18
C SER A 67 -6.23 5.81 7.33
N ALA A 68 -4.99 6.16 7.00
CA ALA A 68 -4.10 5.30 6.24
C ALA A 68 -3.86 3.95 6.95
N LYS A 69 -3.63 3.96 8.26
CA LYS A 69 -3.49 2.73 9.07
C LYS A 69 -4.72 1.83 8.97
N LYS A 70 -5.94 2.40 9.01
CA LYS A 70 -7.18 1.63 8.83
C LYS A 70 -7.28 1.02 7.44
N SER A 71 -6.91 1.77 6.40
CA SER A 71 -6.90 1.25 5.03
C SER A 71 -5.92 0.09 4.87
N VAL A 72 -4.71 0.19 5.42
CA VAL A 72 -3.72 -0.89 5.40
C VAL A 72 -4.25 -2.14 6.12
N ALA A 73 -4.82 -1.99 7.32
CA ALA A 73 -5.41 -3.13 8.03
C ALA A 73 -6.56 -3.81 7.25
N SER A 74 -7.37 -3.03 6.53
CA SER A 74 -8.40 -3.58 5.66
C SER A 74 -7.82 -4.34 4.47
N LEU A 75 -6.72 -3.85 3.87
CA LEU A 75 -6.03 -4.53 2.78
C LEU A 75 -5.42 -5.86 3.25
N ASP A 76 -4.78 -5.88 4.42
CA ASP A 76 -4.23 -7.10 5.02
C ASP A 76 -5.32 -8.16 5.24
N SER A 77 -6.48 -7.75 5.76
CA SER A 77 -7.63 -8.66 5.94
C SER A 77 -8.13 -9.22 4.60
N ASN A 78 -8.22 -8.38 3.57
CA ASN A 78 -8.62 -8.81 2.24
C ASN A 78 -7.59 -9.77 1.61
N MET A 79 -6.30 -9.50 1.77
CA MET A 79 -5.24 -10.39 1.30
C MET A 79 -5.29 -11.76 1.98
N ALA A 80 -5.48 -11.80 3.30
CA ALA A 80 -5.64 -13.05 4.04
C ALA A 80 -6.85 -13.86 3.54
N ARG A 81 -7.96 -13.18 3.24
CA ARG A 81 -9.15 -13.82 2.67
C ARG A 81 -8.87 -14.40 1.28
N ILE A 82 -8.26 -13.62 0.40
CA ILE A 82 -7.90 -14.07 -0.96
C ILE A 82 -6.95 -15.27 -0.89
N ALA A 83 -5.94 -15.24 -0.02
CA ALA A 83 -5.04 -16.37 0.17
C ALA A 83 -5.79 -17.63 0.62
N GLY A 84 -6.77 -17.49 1.52
CA GLY A 84 -7.66 -18.58 1.92
C GLY A 84 -8.50 -19.12 0.76
N ASP A 85 -9.08 -18.24 -0.06
CA ASP A 85 -9.88 -18.64 -1.22
C ASP A 85 -9.02 -19.33 -2.29
N VAL A 86 -7.80 -18.83 -2.55
CA VAL A 86 -6.82 -19.47 -3.44
C VAL A 86 -6.48 -20.88 -2.96
N ASN A 87 -6.17 -21.05 -1.67
CA ASN A 87 -5.87 -22.37 -1.10
C ASN A 87 -7.06 -23.33 -1.24
N ARG A 88 -8.29 -22.84 -1.01
CA ARG A 88 -9.50 -23.65 -1.19
C ARG A 88 -9.72 -24.04 -2.64
N ILE A 89 -9.48 -23.12 -3.58
CA ILE A 89 -9.58 -23.41 -5.02
C ILE A 89 -8.51 -24.42 -5.43
N ALA A 90 -7.27 -24.26 -4.97
CA ALA A 90 -6.18 -25.20 -5.25
C ALA A 90 -6.49 -26.61 -4.75
N ALA A 91 -7.02 -26.74 -3.53
CA ALA A 91 -7.48 -28.02 -2.99
C ALA A 91 -8.61 -28.62 -3.84
N ARG A 92 -9.61 -27.82 -4.24
CA ARG A 92 -10.69 -28.29 -5.11
C ARG A 92 -10.20 -28.70 -6.50
N ILE A 93 -9.21 -28.01 -7.06
CA ILE A 93 -8.62 -28.40 -8.35
C ILE A 93 -7.92 -29.75 -8.21
N HIS A 94 -7.18 -29.96 -7.11
CA HIS A 94 -6.57 -31.26 -6.81
C HIS A 94 -7.64 -32.37 -6.67
N ASP A 95 -8.78 -32.08 -6.04
CA ASP A 95 -9.86 -33.05 -5.86
C ASP A 95 -10.69 -33.29 -7.14
N VAL A 96 -10.69 -32.33 -8.08
CA VAL A 96 -11.39 -32.42 -9.38
C VAL A 96 -10.47 -32.99 -10.48
N GLU A 97 -9.21 -33.30 -10.17
CA GLU A 97 -8.38 -34.10 -11.05
C GLU A 97 -9.05 -35.46 -11.28
N ALA A 98 -9.70 -35.60 -12.44
CA ALA A 98 -10.35 -36.84 -12.84
C ALA A 98 -9.35 -37.99 -12.68
N THR A 99 -9.73 -38.97 -11.87
CA THR A 99 -8.93 -40.18 -11.75
C THR A 99 -9.00 -40.92 -13.09
N PRO A 100 -7.99 -41.72 -13.46
CA PRO A 100 -8.07 -42.57 -14.64
C PRO A 100 -9.35 -43.43 -14.67
N THR A 101 -9.86 -43.80 -13.49
CA THR A 101 -11.12 -44.52 -13.28
C THR A 101 -12.35 -43.70 -13.65
N ASP A 102 -12.38 -42.40 -13.35
CA ASP A 102 -13.51 -41.51 -13.69
C ASP A 102 -13.64 -41.34 -15.20
N VAL A 103 -12.52 -41.15 -15.90
CA VAL A 103 -12.48 -41.04 -17.37
C VAL A 103 -13.01 -42.31 -18.02
N LEU A 104 -12.57 -43.47 -17.54
CA LEU A 104 -13.01 -44.77 -18.06
C LEU A 104 -14.48 -45.05 -17.75
N ARG A 105 -14.98 -44.65 -16.57
CA ARG A 105 -16.39 -44.76 -16.21
C ARG A 105 -17.27 -43.87 -17.09
N MET A 106 -16.81 -42.65 -17.42
CA MET A 106 -17.49 -41.78 -18.39
C MET A 106 -17.53 -42.38 -19.80
N ALA A 107 -16.49 -43.11 -20.19
CA ALA A 107 -16.46 -43.87 -21.45
C ALA A 107 -17.27 -45.19 -21.42
N GLY A 108 -17.98 -45.48 -20.32
CA GLY A 108 -18.79 -46.69 -20.16
C GLY A 108 -17.96 -47.98 -19.94
N MET A 109 -16.68 -47.85 -19.61
CA MET A 109 -15.76 -48.98 -19.48
C MET A 109 -15.69 -49.48 -18.02
N LYS A 110 -15.69 -50.81 -17.82
CA LYS A 110 -15.50 -51.43 -16.50
C LYS A 110 -14.02 -51.46 -16.13
N VAL A 111 -13.60 -50.56 -15.24
CA VAL A 111 -12.18 -50.25 -14.98
C VAL A 111 -11.46 -51.31 -14.16
N ASN A 112 -12.07 -51.78 -13.07
CA ASN A 112 -11.33 -52.44 -11.99
C ASN A 112 -10.87 -53.87 -12.32
N ASP A 113 -11.37 -54.46 -13.40
CA ASP A 113 -11.05 -55.84 -13.77
C ASP A 113 -10.26 -55.97 -15.08
N TRP A 114 -10.36 -54.99 -15.99
CA TRP A 114 -9.94 -55.16 -17.40
C TRP A 114 -8.76 -54.28 -17.81
N TYR A 115 -8.51 -53.17 -17.10
CA TYR A 115 -7.49 -52.19 -17.48
C TYR A 115 -6.64 -51.74 -16.29
N PHE A 116 -5.34 -51.57 -16.48
CA PHE A 116 -4.51 -50.71 -15.63
C PHE A 116 -4.47 -49.32 -16.27
N ALA A 117 -4.78 -48.29 -15.50
CA ALA A 117 -4.84 -46.93 -15.99
C ALA A 117 -3.85 -46.04 -15.24
N ALA A 118 -2.98 -45.37 -15.97
CA ALA A 118 -1.95 -44.48 -15.42
C ALA A 118 -2.12 -43.08 -16.00
N ARG A 119 -1.97 -42.07 -15.16
CA ARG A 119 -1.95 -40.67 -15.62
C ARG A 119 -0.54 -40.11 -15.49
N ILE A 120 -0.07 -39.50 -16.57
CA ILE A 120 1.20 -38.77 -16.61
C ILE A 120 0.85 -37.39 -17.17
N ASP A 121 1.07 -36.36 -16.37
CA ASP A 121 0.62 -34.97 -16.62
C ASP A 121 -0.90 -34.90 -16.90
N GLN A 122 -1.25 -34.37 -18.07
CA GLN A 122 -2.63 -34.20 -18.56
C GLN A 122 -3.09 -35.38 -19.45
N THR A 123 -2.28 -36.45 -19.55
CA THR A 123 -2.56 -37.59 -20.43
C THR A 123 -2.88 -38.85 -19.63
N VAL A 124 -3.94 -39.57 -20.01
CA VAL A 124 -4.30 -40.88 -19.46
C VAL A 124 -3.81 -41.98 -20.40
N TYR A 125 -3.17 -43.00 -19.84
CA TYR A 125 -2.71 -44.20 -20.51
C TYR A 125 -3.47 -45.42 -19.97
N LEU A 126 -3.90 -46.28 -20.88
CA LEU A 126 -4.68 -47.48 -20.63
C LEU A 126 -3.89 -48.70 -21.07
N PHE A 127 -3.73 -49.65 -20.17
CA PHE A 127 -3.02 -50.90 -20.41
C PHE A 127 -4.02 -52.05 -20.23
N PRO A 128 -4.44 -52.73 -21.31
CA PRO A 128 -5.35 -53.86 -21.20
C PRO A 128 -4.68 -55.01 -20.45
N ARG A 129 -5.43 -55.64 -19.53
CA ARG A 129 -4.92 -56.77 -18.72
C ARG A 129 -5.10 -58.13 -19.40
N ASN A 130 -5.95 -58.20 -20.42
CA ASN A 130 -6.22 -59.41 -21.19
C ASN A 130 -6.59 -59.06 -22.65
N LYS A 131 -6.66 -60.08 -23.52
CA LYS A 131 -6.97 -59.90 -24.95
C LYS A 131 -8.38 -59.37 -25.21
N GLU A 132 -9.34 -59.69 -24.35
CA GLU A 132 -10.73 -59.23 -24.47
C GLU A 132 -10.83 -57.72 -24.22
N ALA A 133 -10.08 -57.21 -23.25
CA ALA A 133 -9.95 -55.80 -22.94
C ALA A 133 -9.26 -55.01 -24.06
N GLU A 134 -8.24 -55.61 -24.68
CA GLU A 134 -7.61 -55.04 -25.87
C GLU A 134 -8.61 -54.96 -27.05
N GLN A 135 -9.36 -56.03 -27.31
CA GLN A 135 -10.39 -56.05 -28.35
C GLN A 135 -11.52 -55.05 -28.06
N GLN A 136 -11.87 -54.84 -26.80
CA GLN A 136 -12.84 -53.82 -26.40
C GLN A 136 -12.33 -52.40 -26.66
N LEU A 137 -11.04 -52.11 -26.40
CA LEU A 137 -10.44 -50.80 -26.74
C LEU A 137 -10.38 -50.57 -28.25
N VAL A 138 -10.04 -51.61 -29.01
CA VAL A 138 -10.00 -51.53 -30.48
C VAL A 138 -11.41 -51.33 -31.06
N SER A 139 -12.42 -52.02 -30.52
CA SER A 139 -13.80 -51.93 -31.00
C SER A 139 -14.55 -50.69 -30.53
N SER A 140 -14.30 -50.21 -29.31
CA SER A 140 -15.01 -49.09 -28.68
C SER A 140 -14.25 -47.76 -28.79
N GLY A 141 -12.92 -47.81 -28.71
CA GLY A 141 -12.03 -46.66 -28.46
C GLY A 141 -11.49 -45.94 -29.70
N LEU A 142 -11.35 -46.63 -30.84
CA LEU A 142 -10.84 -46.01 -32.08
C LEU A 142 -11.88 -45.11 -32.76
N ALA A 143 -13.17 -45.42 -32.64
CA ALA A 143 -14.23 -44.72 -33.37
C ALA A 143 -14.80 -43.50 -32.64
N SER A 144 -14.59 -43.35 -31.33
CA SER A 144 -15.37 -42.40 -30.51
C SER A 144 -14.55 -41.46 -29.62
N HIS A 145 -13.32 -41.79 -29.22
CA HIS A 145 -12.59 -41.06 -28.17
C HIS A 145 -11.08 -40.82 -28.44
N ASP A 146 -10.64 -40.83 -29.72
CA ASP A 146 -9.25 -40.55 -30.15
C ASP A 146 -8.18 -41.30 -29.31
N ILE A 147 -8.44 -42.59 -29.06
CA ILE A 147 -7.54 -43.48 -28.33
C ILE A 147 -6.50 -44.02 -29.31
N ARG A 148 -5.21 -43.81 -29.02
CA ARG A 148 -4.10 -44.21 -29.91
C ARG A 148 -3.18 -45.23 -29.26
N PRO A 149 -2.66 -46.22 -30.00
CA PRO A 149 -1.63 -47.12 -29.46
C PRO A 149 -0.43 -46.33 -28.95
N TYR A 150 0.09 -46.68 -27.78
CA TYR A 150 1.29 -46.11 -27.19
C TYR A 150 2.05 -47.16 -26.38
N LEU A 151 3.25 -47.53 -26.85
CA LEU A 151 4.06 -48.60 -26.26
C LEU A 151 3.25 -49.89 -26.08
N THR A 152 3.14 -50.40 -24.85
CA THR A 152 2.38 -51.62 -24.48
C THR A 152 0.92 -51.33 -24.12
N GLY A 153 0.44 -50.12 -24.35
CA GLY A 153 -0.92 -49.70 -24.02
C GLY A 153 -1.48 -48.69 -25.02
N TYR A 154 -2.39 -47.87 -24.54
CA TYR A 154 -3.19 -46.94 -25.34
C TYR A 154 -3.23 -45.58 -24.65
N LYS A 155 -2.97 -44.51 -25.39
CA LYS A 155 -3.06 -43.13 -24.94
C LYS A 155 -4.45 -42.58 -25.23
N VAL A 156 -5.11 -42.03 -24.22
CA VAL A 156 -6.38 -41.32 -24.36
C VAL A 156 -6.09 -39.83 -24.44
N GLN A 157 -6.37 -39.21 -25.58
CA GLN A 157 -6.35 -37.76 -25.69
C GLN A 157 -7.65 -37.21 -25.10
N ALA A 158 -7.59 -36.68 -23.88
CA ALA A 158 -8.71 -35.93 -23.33
C ALA A 158 -8.96 -34.69 -24.21
N MET A 159 -10.09 -34.65 -24.91
CA MET A 159 -10.62 -33.40 -25.46
C MET A 159 -11.08 -32.52 -24.29
N PHE A 160 -10.15 -31.85 -23.63
CA PHE A 160 -10.50 -30.61 -22.95
C PHE A 160 -10.73 -29.58 -24.06
N ARG A 161 -11.97 -29.50 -24.57
CA ARG A 161 -12.40 -28.33 -25.34
C ARG A 161 -12.17 -27.10 -24.44
N LYS A 162 -11.28 -26.22 -24.88
CA LYS A 162 -11.07 -24.89 -24.31
C LYS A 162 -12.38 -24.11 -24.27
#